data_AF-A0A4Q5TY57-F1
#
_entry.id   AF-A0A4Q5TY57-F1
#
_cell.length_a   1.000
_cell.length_b   1.000
_cell.length_c   1.000
_cell.angle_alpha   90.00
_cell.angle_beta   90.00
_cell.angle_gamma   90.00
#
_symmetry.space_group_name_H-M   'P 1'
#
loop_
_entity.id
_entity.type
_entity.pdbx_description
1 polymer ?
#
loop_
_entity_poly.entity_id
_entity_poly.type
_entity_poly.pdbx_seq_one_letter_code
_entity_poly.pdbx_strand_id
1 'polypeptide(L)'
;MTHSPLTTTKIQLYFAANHLFSLGKSHPQIVEALSEFEPDQDLLKSVVDAAMTDRWRTILNEAQRLTAEGKNFQEIVEAVQPIESDPEIVDFVCNAWYRVQAVYAEHSIESGTNIMEGSKWTIISALGLAFVFGVNASIFSKVIWSVSFLGALVTWIYGLRQKRVSAELKQVLEGDYMRYKNLI
;
A
#
# COMPACT_ATOMS: atom_id res chain seq x y z
N MET A 1 1.23 -10.52 -11.03
CA MET A 1 -0.03 -11.28 -11.10
C MET A 1 -1.05 -10.40 -11.79
N THR A 2 -1.46 -10.78 -12.98
CA THR A 2 -2.57 -10.17 -13.72
C THR A 2 -3.83 -10.94 -13.34
N HIS A 3 -4.70 -10.34 -12.54
CA HIS A 3 -6.02 -10.89 -12.25
C HIS A 3 -6.89 -10.86 -13.50
N SER A 4 -7.93 -11.70 -13.56
CA SER A 4 -8.87 -11.64 -14.67
C SER A 4 -9.55 -10.26 -14.72
N PRO A 5 -10.04 -9.82 -15.91
CA PRO A 5 -10.80 -8.58 -16.02
C PRO A 5 -12.01 -8.55 -15.07
N LEU A 6 -12.69 -9.68 -14.90
CA LEU A 6 -13.83 -9.83 -14.00
C LEU A 6 -13.44 -9.58 -12.54
N THR A 7 -12.34 -10.19 -12.07
CA THR A 7 -11.82 -9.98 -10.71
C THR A 7 -11.45 -8.52 -10.48
N THR A 8 -10.85 -7.88 -11.48
CA THR A 8 -10.53 -6.44 -11.41
C THR A 8 -11.80 -5.61 -11.23
N THR A 9 -12.85 -5.89 -12.00
CA THR A 9 -14.15 -5.23 -11.86
C THR A 9 -14.77 -5.46 -10.48
N LYS A 10 -14.78 -6.71 -9.98
CA LYS A 10 -15.26 -7.03 -8.63
C LYS A 10 -14.54 -6.22 -7.56
N ILE A 11 -13.21 -6.10 -7.66
CA ILE A 11 -12.40 -5.34 -6.72
C ILE A 11 -12.78 -3.85 -6.73
N GLN A 12 -12.90 -3.26 -7.92
CA GLN A 12 -13.29 -1.86 -8.06
C GLN A 12 -14.69 -1.59 -7.48
N LEU A 13 -15.65 -2.44 -7.82
CA LEU A 13 -17.02 -2.35 -7.30
C LEU A 13 -17.07 -2.52 -5.78
N TYR A 14 -16.29 -3.44 -5.21
CA TYR A 14 -16.22 -3.66 -3.76
C TYR A 14 -15.73 -2.41 -3.03
N PHE A 15 -14.66 -1.77 -3.51
CA PHE A 15 -14.15 -0.55 -2.91
C PHE A 15 -15.09 0.65 -3.12
N ALA A 16 -15.73 0.76 -4.29
CA ALA A 16 -16.74 1.77 -4.54
C ALA A 16 -17.95 1.61 -3.59
N ALA A 17 -18.43 0.38 -3.40
CA ALA A 17 -19.52 0.07 -2.47
C ALA A 17 -19.15 0.45 -1.03
N ASN A 18 -17.95 0.08 -0.54
CA ASN A 18 -17.48 0.46 0.79
C ASN A 18 -17.38 1.97 0.97
N HIS A 19 -16.91 2.69 -0.06
CA HIS A 19 -16.89 4.14 -0.02
C HIS A 19 -18.31 4.73 0.10
N LEU A 20 -19.27 4.24 -0.69
CA LEU A 20 -20.64 4.71 -0.62
C LEU A 20 -21.32 4.36 0.72
N PHE A 21 -21.04 3.19 1.29
CA PHE A 21 -21.47 2.84 2.66
C PHE A 21 -20.89 3.81 3.68
N SER A 22 -19.61 4.20 3.56
CA SER A 22 -18.99 5.19 4.45
C SER A 22 -19.62 6.58 4.37
N LEU A 23 -20.27 6.90 3.24
CA LEU A 23 -21.08 8.12 3.04
C LEU A 23 -22.52 7.97 3.56
N GLY A 24 -22.86 6.85 4.21
CA GLY A 24 -24.17 6.59 4.79
C GLY A 24 -25.24 6.16 3.77
N LYS A 25 -24.85 5.72 2.57
CA LYS A 25 -25.79 5.19 1.57
C LYS A 25 -26.30 3.82 1.99
N SER A 26 -27.58 3.56 1.74
CA SER A 26 -28.17 2.24 1.97
C SER A 26 -27.82 1.26 0.84
N HIS A 27 -27.90 -0.03 1.12
CA HIS A 27 -27.63 -1.08 0.13
C HIS A 27 -28.35 -0.87 -1.22
N PRO A 28 -29.69 -0.62 -1.27
CA PRO A 28 -30.36 -0.38 -2.54
C PRO A 28 -29.85 0.85 -3.30
N GLN A 29 -29.49 1.92 -2.58
CA GLN A 29 -28.96 3.14 -3.20
C GLN A 29 -27.59 2.91 -3.83
N ILE A 30 -26.79 2.02 -3.25
CA ILE A 30 -25.47 1.66 -3.76
C ILE A 30 -25.61 0.80 -5.02
N VAL A 31 -26.50 -0.20 -4.99
CA VAL A 31 -26.84 -1.02 -6.15
C VAL A 31 -27.34 -0.13 -7.30
N GLU A 32 -28.23 0.81 -7.01
CA GLU A 32 -28.71 1.78 -8.02
C GLU A 32 -27.57 2.64 -8.58
N ALA A 33 -26.75 3.24 -7.72
CA ALA A 33 -25.67 4.13 -8.15
C ALA A 33 -24.58 3.42 -8.97
N LEU A 34 -24.27 2.15 -8.66
CA LEU A 34 -23.25 1.40 -9.38
C LEU A 34 -23.79 0.69 -10.64
N SER A 35 -25.12 0.59 -10.80
CA SER A 35 -25.74 -0.03 -11.97
C SER A 35 -25.46 0.69 -13.29
N GLU A 36 -25.10 1.98 -13.24
CA GLU A 36 -24.67 2.75 -14.42
C GLU A 36 -23.33 2.26 -14.98
N PHE A 37 -22.50 1.61 -14.14
CA PHE A 37 -21.15 1.17 -14.48
C PHE A 37 -21.04 -0.34 -14.69
N GLU A 38 -21.92 -1.13 -14.07
CA GLU A 38 -21.97 -2.58 -14.22
C GLU A 38 -23.43 -3.02 -14.48
N PRO A 39 -23.76 -3.48 -15.71
CA PRO A 39 -25.10 -3.93 -16.06
C PRO A 39 -25.51 -5.24 -15.39
N ASP A 40 -24.56 -6.10 -14.98
CA ASP A 40 -24.86 -7.35 -14.29
C ASP A 40 -25.32 -7.09 -12.84
N GLN A 41 -26.64 -7.09 -12.66
CA GLN A 41 -27.30 -6.84 -11.38
C GLN A 41 -27.01 -7.90 -10.32
N ASP A 42 -26.79 -9.16 -10.71
CA ASP A 42 -26.54 -10.24 -9.77
C ASP A 42 -25.10 -10.18 -9.27
N LEU A 43 -24.15 -9.89 -10.18
CA LEU A 43 -22.77 -9.57 -9.81
C LEU A 43 -22.74 -8.38 -8.86
N LEU A 44 -23.41 -7.28 -9.21
CA LEU A 44 -23.43 -6.06 -8.41
C LEU A 44 -23.96 -6.32 -6.99
N LYS A 45 -25.11 -6.98 -6.87
CA LYS A 45 -25.68 -7.34 -5.57
C LYS A 45 -24.72 -8.20 -4.75
N SER A 46 -24.12 -9.22 -5.37
CA SER A 46 -23.18 -10.10 -4.67
C SER A 46 -21.96 -9.36 -4.11
N VAL A 47 -21.44 -8.37 -4.85
CA VAL A 47 -20.30 -7.55 -4.44
C VAL A 47 -20.71 -6.54 -3.35
N VAL A 48 -21.87 -5.91 -3.49
CA VAL A 48 -22.39 -4.97 -2.48
C VAL A 48 -22.73 -5.70 -1.18
N ASP A 49 -23.25 -6.93 -1.23
CA ASP A 49 -23.46 -7.79 -0.06
C ASP A 49 -22.14 -8.13 0.63
N ALA A 50 -21.11 -8.47 -0.15
CA ALA A 50 -19.77 -8.72 0.37
C ALA A 50 -19.19 -7.46 1.05
N ALA A 51 -19.40 -6.27 0.48
CA ALA A 51 -18.96 -5.00 1.05
C ALA A 51 -19.74 -4.64 2.33
N MET A 52 -21.07 -4.83 2.33
CA MET A 52 -21.93 -4.57 3.49
C MET A 52 -21.53 -5.40 4.72
N THR A 53 -21.03 -6.62 4.49
CA THR A 53 -20.58 -7.54 5.53
C THR A 53 -19.07 -7.46 5.80
N ASP A 54 -18.36 -6.53 5.17
CA ASP A 54 -16.91 -6.40 5.28
C ASP A 54 -16.16 -7.73 5.02
N ARG A 55 -16.68 -8.56 4.10
CA ARG A 55 -16.22 -9.94 3.90
C ARG A 55 -14.73 -10.02 3.60
N TRP A 56 -14.24 -9.19 2.68
CA TRP A 56 -12.82 -9.22 2.30
C TRP A 56 -11.92 -8.63 3.38
N ARG A 57 -12.45 -7.74 4.21
CA ARG A 57 -11.74 -7.26 5.39
C ARG A 57 -11.60 -8.36 6.43
N THR A 58 -12.64 -9.19 6.59
CA THR A 58 -12.59 -10.37 7.45
C THR A 58 -11.51 -11.36 6.98
N ILE A 59 -11.44 -11.62 5.67
CA ILE A 59 -10.38 -12.45 5.08
C ILE A 59 -9.00 -11.86 5.34
N LEU A 60 -8.84 -10.54 5.17
CA LEU A 60 -7.57 -9.87 5.43
C LEU A 60 -7.15 -10.01 6.90
N ASN A 61 -8.06 -9.76 7.84
CA ASN A 61 -7.78 -9.89 9.27
C ASN A 61 -7.40 -11.32 9.66
N GLU A 62 -8.06 -12.30 9.05
CA GLU A 62 -7.76 -13.71 9.29
C GLU A 62 -6.40 -14.11 8.71
N ALA A 63 -6.07 -13.64 7.51
CA ALA A 63 -4.74 -13.81 6.94
C ALA A 63 -3.64 -13.18 7.82
N GLN A 64 -3.90 -12.01 8.40
CA GLN A 64 -3.00 -11.36 9.37
C GLN A 64 -2.79 -12.21 10.63
N ARG A 65 -3.88 -12.69 11.23
CA ARG A 65 -3.85 -13.54 12.43
C ARG A 65 -3.04 -14.81 12.18
N LEU A 66 -3.36 -15.54 11.11
CA LEU A 66 -2.71 -16.80 10.76
C LEU A 66 -1.23 -16.60 10.41
N THR A 67 -0.88 -15.48 9.74
CA THR A 67 0.52 -15.12 9.49
C THR A 67 1.27 -14.91 10.82
N ALA A 68 0.65 -14.24 11.81
CA ALA A 68 1.24 -14.05 13.13
C ALA A 68 1.42 -15.36 13.91
N GLU A 69 0.60 -16.37 13.62
CA GLU A 69 0.71 -17.74 14.14
C GLU A 69 1.75 -18.60 13.41
N GLY A 70 2.44 -18.04 12.41
CA GLY A 70 3.49 -18.72 11.66
C GLY A 70 2.97 -19.64 10.55
N LYS A 71 1.72 -19.48 10.13
CA LYS A 71 1.15 -20.22 9.00
C LYS A 71 1.76 -19.77 7.68
N ASN A 72 1.93 -20.73 6.77
CA ASN A 72 2.38 -20.44 5.42
C ASN A 72 1.22 -20.00 4.51
N PHE A 73 1.55 -19.45 3.34
CA PHE A 73 0.55 -18.89 2.40
C PHE A 73 -0.55 -19.89 2.03
N GLN A 74 -0.18 -21.15 1.76
CA GLN A 74 -1.13 -22.18 1.35
C GLN A 74 -2.11 -22.51 2.48
N GLU A 75 -1.61 -22.66 3.71
CA GLU A 75 -2.45 -22.88 4.89
C GLU A 75 -3.43 -21.72 5.14
N ILE A 76 -2.99 -20.49 4.87
CA ILE A 76 -3.83 -19.29 5.03
C ILE A 76 -4.95 -19.27 3.98
N VAL A 77 -4.60 -19.50 2.71
CA VAL A 77 -5.58 -19.57 1.62
C VAL A 77 -6.63 -20.64 1.91
N GLU A 78 -6.21 -21.83 2.33
CA GLU A 78 -7.13 -22.93 2.69
C GLU A 78 -8.07 -22.56 3.84
N ALA A 79 -7.58 -21.83 4.84
CA ALA A 79 -8.38 -21.41 5.99
C ALA A 79 -9.45 -20.36 5.65
N VAL A 80 -9.16 -19.45 4.70
CA VAL A 80 -10.08 -18.35 4.34
C VAL A 80 -10.97 -18.66 3.14
N GLN A 81 -10.66 -19.71 2.37
CA GLN A 81 -11.44 -20.14 1.21
C GLN A 81 -12.94 -20.41 1.51
N PRO A 82 -13.34 -20.90 2.70
CA PRO A 82 -14.77 -21.03 3.03
C PRO A 82 -15.52 -19.69 3.14
N ILE A 83 -14.81 -18.57 3.31
CA ILE A 83 -15.39 -17.23 3.48
C ILE A 83 -15.71 -16.60 2.12
N GLU A 84 -14.85 -16.80 1.11
CA GLU A 84 -15.05 -16.31 -0.25
C GLU A 84 -14.80 -17.43 -1.26
N SER A 85 -15.84 -17.70 -2.06
CA SER A 85 -15.85 -18.76 -3.06
C SER A 85 -14.96 -18.48 -4.27
N ASP A 86 -14.71 -17.20 -4.57
CA ASP A 86 -13.86 -16.80 -5.70
C ASP A 86 -12.37 -16.93 -5.34
N PRO A 87 -11.63 -17.90 -5.92
CA PRO A 87 -10.24 -18.12 -5.59
C PRO A 87 -9.32 -16.96 -6.01
N GLU A 88 -9.68 -16.20 -7.06
CA GLU A 88 -8.87 -15.04 -7.46
C GLU A 88 -9.00 -13.89 -6.47
N ILE A 89 -10.15 -13.75 -5.82
CA ILE A 89 -10.37 -12.75 -4.76
C ILE A 89 -9.65 -13.17 -3.48
N VAL A 90 -9.73 -14.43 -3.09
CA VAL A 90 -8.96 -14.96 -1.95
C VAL A 90 -7.46 -14.72 -2.15
N ASP A 91 -6.95 -15.08 -3.33
CA ASP A 91 -5.55 -14.85 -3.69
C ASP A 91 -5.20 -13.35 -3.67
N PHE A 92 -6.06 -12.48 -4.22
CA PHE A 92 -5.87 -11.03 -4.19
C PHE A 92 -5.75 -10.50 -2.76
N VAL A 93 -6.68 -10.85 -1.87
CA VAL A 93 -6.72 -10.34 -0.50
C VAL A 93 -5.52 -10.87 0.31
N CYS A 94 -5.21 -12.15 0.19
CA CYS A 94 -4.05 -12.74 0.87
C CYS A 94 -2.74 -12.13 0.36
N ASN A 95 -2.56 -12.02 -0.95
CA ASN A 95 -1.36 -11.39 -1.52
C ASN A 95 -1.26 -9.90 -1.20
N ALA A 96 -2.37 -9.18 -1.06
CA ALA A 96 -2.35 -7.78 -0.65
C ALA A 96 -1.67 -7.62 0.72
N TRP A 97 -1.95 -8.51 1.68
CA TRP A 97 -1.26 -8.53 2.97
C TRP A 97 0.26 -8.74 2.82
N TYR A 98 0.67 -9.78 2.09
CA TYR A 98 2.09 -10.06 1.89
C TYR A 98 2.83 -8.95 1.16
N ARG A 99 2.17 -8.28 0.20
CA ARG A 99 2.72 -7.09 -0.46
C ARG A 99 2.91 -5.94 0.51
N VAL A 100 1.94 -5.69 1.40
CA VAL A 100 2.07 -4.68 2.44
C VAL A 100 3.26 -4.98 3.35
N GLN A 101 3.44 -6.25 3.76
CA GLN A 101 4.61 -6.66 4.56
C GLN A 101 5.93 -6.49 3.81
N ALA A 102 5.98 -6.87 2.53
CA ALA A 102 7.17 -6.74 1.70
C ALA A 102 7.57 -5.27 1.53
N VAL A 103 6.62 -4.39 1.18
CA VAL A 103 6.83 -2.95 1.04
C VAL A 103 7.25 -2.31 2.37
N TYR A 104 6.63 -2.74 3.48
CA TYR A 104 7.03 -2.29 4.80
C TYR A 104 8.48 -2.70 5.12
N ALA A 105 8.84 -3.96 4.88
CA ALA A 105 10.19 -4.48 5.13
C ALA A 105 11.23 -3.73 4.27
N GLU A 106 11.00 -3.61 2.97
CA GLU A 106 11.85 -2.89 2.02
C GLU A 106 12.08 -1.45 2.48
N HIS A 107 11.01 -0.68 2.71
CA HIS A 107 11.15 0.71 3.16
C HIS A 107 11.77 0.83 4.56
N SER A 108 11.52 -0.11 5.47
CA SER A 108 12.10 -0.08 6.81
C SER A 108 13.62 -0.30 6.80
N ILE A 109 14.11 -1.15 5.89
CA ILE A 109 15.53 -1.45 5.72
C ILE A 109 16.22 -0.32 4.95
N GLU A 110 15.63 0.13 3.85
CA GLU A 110 16.27 1.08 2.93
C GLU A 110 16.22 2.54 3.39
N SER A 111 15.16 2.94 4.09
CA SER A 111 14.96 4.35 4.45
C SER A 111 16.11 4.92 5.29
N GLY A 112 16.66 4.12 6.21
CA GLY A 112 17.81 4.53 7.03
C GLY A 112 19.05 4.84 6.19
N THR A 113 19.38 3.94 5.26
CA THR A 113 20.52 4.08 4.34
C THR A 113 20.33 5.28 3.41
N ASN A 114 19.15 5.39 2.78
CA ASN A 114 18.84 6.48 1.86
C ASN A 114 18.87 7.87 2.54
N ILE A 115 18.36 7.98 3.78
CA ILE A 115 18.44 9.23 4.55
C ILE A 115 19.90 9.56 4.90
N MET A 116 20.66 8.58 5.37
CA MET A 116 22.04 8.78 5.80
C MET A 116 22.95 9.15 4.60
N GLU A 117 22.88 8.39 3.51
CA GLU A 117 23.69 8.65 2.32
C GLU A 117 23.28 9.94 1.62
N GLY A 118 21.97 10.16 1.47
CA GLY A 118 21.43 11.41 0.92
C GLY A 118 21.93 12.63 1.69
N SER A 119 21.77 12.64 3.02
CA SER A 119 22.23 13.78 3.85
C SER A 119 23.73 14.00 3.80
N LYS A 120 24.55 12.93 3.84
CA LYS A 120 26.01 13.03 3.70
C LYS A 120 26.40 13.68 2.37
N TRP A 121 25.85 13.18 1.26
CA TRP A 121 26.17 13.70 -0.07
C TRP A 121 25.59 15.10 -0.32
N THR A 122 24.47 15.46 0.30
CA THR A 122 23.94 16.83 0.27
C THR A 122 24.91 17.79 0.95
N ILE A 123 25.45 17.44 2.12
CA ILE A 123 26.43 18.27 2.84
C ILE A 123 27.73 18.39 2.02
N ILE A 124 28.28 17.27 1.56
CA ILE A 124 29.51 17.26 0.75
C ILE A 124 29.33 18.11 -0.52
N SER A 125 28.20 17.93 -1.21
CA SER A 125 27.93 18.66 -2.45
C SER A 125 27.68 20.14 -2.21
N ALA A 126 27.03 20.52 -1.10
CA ALA A 126 26.85 21.92 -0.71
C ALA A 126 28.19 22.61 -0.43
N LEU A 127 29.09 21.95 0.31
CA LEU A 127 30.43 22.46 0.60
C LEU A 127 31.28 22.57 -0.68
N GLY A 128 31.25 21.54 -1.52
CA GLY A 128 31.95 21.54 -2.81
C GLY A 128 31.45 22.67 -3.72
N LEU A 129 30.13 22.87 -3.79
CA LEU A 129 29.52 23.95 -4.56
C LEU A 129 29.96 25.32 -4.02
N ALA A 130 29.87 25.55 -2.71
CA ALA A 130 30.34 26.79 -2.09
C ALA A 130 31.82 27.08 -2.38
N PHE A 131 32.68 26.06 -2.32
CA PHE A 131 34.10 26.18 -2.64
C PHE A 131 34.33 26.58 -4.11
N VAL A 132 33.68 25.88 -5.05
CA VAL A 132 33.84 26.10 -6.50
C VAL A 132 33.35 27.50 -6.91
N PHE A 133 32.32 28.02 -6.26
CA PHE A 133 31.90 29.41 -6.41
C PHE A 133 32.90 30.39 -5.77
N GLY A 134 33.41 30.10 -4.58
CA GLY A 134 34.37 30.94 -3.86
C GLY A 134 35.71 31.13 -4.56
N VAL A 135 36.23 30.09 -5.23
CA VAL A 135 37.48 30.17 -6.03
C VAL A 135 37.22 30.57 -7.48
N ASN A 136 35.98 30.89 -7.83
CA ASN A 136 35.51 31.16 -9.19
C ASN A 136 35.99 30.12 -10.23
N ALA A 137 35.86 28.84 -9.89
CA ALA A 137 36.22 27.75 -10.78
C ALA A 137 35.34 27.70 -12.05
N SER A 138 35.75 26.85 -12.99
CA SER A 138 35.10 26.74 -14.30
C SER A 138 33.61 26.41 -14.22
N ILE A 139 32.85 26.86 -15.22
CA ILE A 139 31.41 26.58 -15.34
C ILE A 139 31.14 25.07 -15.31
N PHE A 140 31.99 24.27 -15.95
CA PHE A 140 31.87 22.82 -15.95
C PHE A 140 31.89 22.22 -14.53
N SER A 141 32.80 22.70 -13.67
CA SER A 141 32.87 22.26 -12.27
C SER A 141 31.61 22.65 -11.50
N LYS A 142 31.11 23.88 -11.69
CA LYS A 142 29.86 24.34 -11.06
C LYS A 142 28.65 23.48 -11.46
N VAL A 143 28.58 23.05 -12.72
CA VAL A 143 27.52 22.17 -13.22
C VAL A 143 27.58 20.79 -12.57
N ILE A 144 28.76 20.16 -12.50
CA ILE A 144 28.92 18.85 -11.86
C ILE A 144 28.43 18.88 -10.42
N TRP A 145 28.94 19.84 -9.63
CA TRP A 145 28.57 19.93 -8.21
C TRP A 145 27.08 20.25 -8.02
N SER A 146 26.47 21.03 -8.92
CA SER A 146 25.02 21.31 -8.88
C SER A 146 24.19 20.05 -9.16
N VAL A 147 24.58 19.25 -10.15
CA VAL A 147 23.89 17.99 -10.47
C VAL A 147 24.05 16.98 -9.33
N SER A 148 25.26 16.83 -8.78
CA SER A 148 25.51 15.97 -7.62
C SER A 148 24.69 16.40 -6.40
N PHE A 149 24.59 17.71 -6.14
CA PHE A 149 23.77 18.25 -5.07
C PHE A 149 22.28 17.94 -5.26
N LEU A 150 21.76 18.12 -6.47
CA LEU A 150 20.37 17.78 -6.81
C LEU A 150 20.10 16.28 -6.64
N GLY A 151 20.98 15.42 -7.13
CA GLY A 151 20.86 13.96 -6.96
C GLY A 151 20.81 13.57 -5.48
N ALA A 152 21.72 14.11 -4.67
CA ALA A 152 21.76 13.85 -3.23
C ALA A 152 20.49 14.32 -2.50
N LEU A 153 19.98 15.51 -2.86
CA LEU A 153 18.70 16.01 -2.35
C LEU A 153 17.54 15.09 -2.69
N VAL A 154 17.46 14.59 -3.92
CA VAL A 154 16.41 13.65 -4.34
C VAL A 154 16.48 12.37 -3.52
N THR A 155 17.67 11.77 -3.35
CA THR A 155 17.86 10.57 -2.53
C THR A 155 17.46 10.81 -1.07
N TRP A 156 17.83 11.96 -0.50
CA TRP A 156 17.46 12.31 0.87
C TRP A 156 15.94 12.47 1.04
N ILE A 157 15.29 13.21 0.15
CA ILE A 157 13.83 13.39 0.14
C ILE A 157 13.12 12.05 -0.04
N TYR A 158 13.64 11.19 -0.94
CA TYR A 158 13.11 9.85 -1.16
C TYR A 158 13.18 9.01 0.11
N GLY A 159 14.34 8.97 0.79
CA GLY A 159 14.49 8.26 2.07
C GLY A 159 13.55 8.79 3.16
N LEU A 160 13.33 10.10 3.25
CA LEU A 160 12.36 10.69 4.17
C LEU A 160 10.92 10.24 3.86
N ARG A 161 10.56 10.17 2.57
CA ARG A 161 9.25 9.65 2.13
C ARG A 161 9.10 8.17 2.48
N GLN A 162 10.11 7.34 2.21
CA GLN A 162 10.10 5.92 2.58
C GLN A 162 9.89 5.75 4.10
N LYS A 163 10.60 6.52 4.93
CA LYS A 163 10.42 6.49 6.39
C LYS A 163 8.99 6.84 6.82
N ARG A 164 8.36 7.81 6.17
CA ARG A 164 6.96 8.20 6.45
C ARG A 164 6.01 7.06 6.09
N VAL A 165 6.16 6.49 4.90
CA VAL A 165 5.36 5.35 4.43
C VAL A 165 5.54 4.16 5.37
N SER A 166 6.75 3.81 5.79
CA SER A 166 6.97 2.75 6.79
C SER A 166 6.25 3.02 8.11
N ALA A 167 6.22 4.27 8.58
CA ALA A 167 5.52 4.61 9.82
C ALA A 167 4.00 4.48 9.69
N GLU A 168 3.43 4.92 8.57
CA GLU A 168 2.00 4.77 8.26
C GLU A 168 1.62 3.28 8.10
N LEU A 169 2.44 2.51 7.37
CA LEU A 169 2.24 1.06 7.23
C LEU A 169 2.37 0.34 8.56
N LYS A 170 3.34 0.71 9.41
CA LYS A 170 3.46 0.17 10.77
C LYS A 170 2.18 0.37 11.58
N GLN A 171 1.57 1.55 11.49
CA GLN A 171 0.30 1.84 12.16
C GLN A 171 -0.84 0.95 11.63
N VAL A 172 -0.91 0.70 10.33
CA VAL A 172 -1.89 -0.23 9.74
C VAL A 172 -1.62 -1.67 10.19
N LEU A 173 -0.36 -2.10 10.18
CA LEU A 173 0.08 -3.46 10.57
C LEU A 173 -0.19 -3.75 12.05
N GLU A 174 0.11 -2.81 12.95
CA GLU A 174 0.01 -3.02 14.40
C GLU A 174 -1.33 -2.55 14.99
N GLY A 175 -1.89 -1.45 14.46
CA GLY A 175 -3.08 -0.80 15.00
C GLY A 175 -4.39 -1.51 14.67
N ASP A 176 -4.56 -1.99 13.42
CA ASP A 176 -5.78 -2.70 13.02
C ASP A 176 -5.84 -4.10 13.64
N TYR A 177 -4.70 -4.79 13.77
CA TYR A 177 -4.61 -6.06 14.49
C TYR A 177 -5.03 -5.93 15.97
N MET A 178 -4.55 -4.89 16.67
CA MET A 178 -4.91 -4.65 18.07
C MET A 178 -6.38 -4.25 18.26
N ARG A 179 -6.98 -3.54 17.30
CA ARG A 179 -8.43 -3.27 17.32
C ARG A 179 -9.25 -4.54 17.13
N TYR A 180 -8.85 -5.42 16.21
CA TYR A 180 -9.54 -6.69 15.98
C TYR A 180 -9.44 -7.63 17.19
N LYS A 181 -8.26 -7.72 17.82
CA LYS A 181 -8.07 -8.51 19.04
C LYS A 181 -8.95 -8.08 20.22
N ASN A 182 -9.36 -6.82 20.27
CA ASN A 182 -10.24 -6.28 21.31
C ASN A 182 -11.74 -6.43 20.99
N LEU A 183 -12.09 -6.91 19.79
CA LEU A 183 -13.47 -7.18 19.35
C LEU A 183 -13.86 -8.66 19.47
N ILE A 184 -12.90 -9.54 19.77
CA ILE A 184 -13.08 -10.98 20.09
C ILE A 184 -12.94 -11.14 21.60
#